data_AF-A0A352V104-F1
#
_entry.id   AF-A0A352V104-F1
#
_cell.length_a   1.000
_cell.length_b   1.000
_cell.length_c   1.000
_cell.angle_alpha   90.00
_cell.angle_beta   90.00
_cell.angle_gamma   90.00
#
_symmetry.space_group_name_H-M   'P 1'
#
loop_
_entity.id
_entity.type
_entity.pdbx_description
1 polymer ?
#
loop_
_entity_poly.entity_id
_entity_poly.type
_entity_poly.pdbx_seq_one_letter_code
_entity_poly.pdbx_strand_id
1 'polypeptide(L)'
;MLRAEGPPRLALAGGGLLDLDPITAEPELFAGLRCTLGFRLEESAAQLAEGLRHHARHHGLQAALVVNRLPDPAPEAFAADLRAALGDTALRVVLLQADVALGKPGLGPENHLYLAPDAPGKDRMTPPAPDAWRSPLGESIVLEAMKWRFLSAARSVLLLDASDLLAPCLPGAPTAFEACEAAAQGVILLVGQRIYPWRVRPGREPRFGDHICRQFDGRRGIARWGVAPQKAGLDNSWRGSRISAARPDGDGVARFLRAMAIRVPGGNSGELAPKTSLIEDAGLLALADSLGHRPIRAPVSQVRVTAPTGNRTAIVTTMKNEGPFILEWLAWHRAIGVDDFLIYTNDCSDGTDTMLELLQRKGLVQHRINPYVPGGELKPQYAALQAAESEPVMQDCGWGICMDVDEFINVKIGDGTLASLYAAMGEANMISMTWRLFGNAEVHRFEDRFITEQFTL
;
A
#
# COMPACT_ATOMS: atom_id res chain seq x y z
N MET A 1 -30.97 38.73 -27.88
CA MET A 1 -31.16 37.42 -27.22
C MET A 1 -32.46 37.50 -26.43
N LEU A 2 -33.49 36.77 -26.85
CA LEU A 2 -34.77 36.67 -26.15
C LEU A 2 -34.50 36.08 -24.75
N ARG A 3 -34.71 36.87 -23.69
CA ARG A 3 -34.82 36.31 -22.33
C ARG A 3 -36.13 35.54 -22.31
N ALA A 4 -36.05 34.21 -22.29
CA ALA A 4 -37.22 33.39 -22.06
C ALA A 4 -37.82 33.77 -20.69
N GLU A 5 -39.10 34.12 -20.65
CA GLU A 5 -39.83 34.31 -19.40
C GLU A 5 -40.05 32.93 -18.75
N GLY A 6 -39.34 32.68 -17.64
CA GLY A 6 -39.43 31.43 -16.86
C GLY A 6 -38.07 30.91 -16.38
N PRO A 7 -38.04 29.97 -15.42
CA PRO A 7 -36.79 29.33 -14.99
C PRO A 7 -36.12 28.63 -16.18
N PRO A 8 -34.78 28.66 -16.29
CA PRO A 8 -34.08 27.98 -17.37
C PRO A 8 -34.40 26.48 -17.32
N ARG A 9 -34.65 25.86 -18.47
CA ARG A 9 -35.02 24.43 -18.56
C ARG A 9 -33.93 23.63 -19.22
N LEU A 10 -33.62 22.46 -18.66
CA LEU A 10 -32.73 21.48 -19.27
C LEU A 10 -33.54 20.32 -19.86
N ALA A 11 -33.32 19.99 -21.13
CA ALA A 11 -33.87 18.77 -21.72
C ALA A 11 -33.06 17.55 -21.24
N LEU A 12 -33.76 16.57 -20.69
CA LEU A 12 -33.19 15.30 -20.24
C LEU A 12 -33.16 14.29 -21.39
N ALA A 13 -32.17 13.39 -21.39
CA ALA A 13 -32.03 12.37 -22.43
C ALA A 13 -33.27 11.45 -22.56
N GLY A 14 -34.05 11.30 -21.49
CA GLY A 14 -35.32 10.56 -21.48
C GLY A 14 -36.54 11.33 -22.02
N GLY A 15 -36.34 12.53 -22.59
CA GLY A 15 -37.42 13.36 -23.15
C GLY A 15 -38.14 14.27 -22.14
N GLY A 16 -37.75 14.22 -20.86
CA GLY A 16 -38.25 15.12 -19.82
C GLY A 16 -37.62 16.52 -19.87
N LEU A 17 -38.26 17.47 -19.19
CA LEU A 17 -37.69 18.79 -18.92
C LEU A 17 -37.41 18.93 -17.42
N LEU A 18 -36.25 19.49 -17.08
CA LEU A 18 -35.88 19.86 -15.72
C LEU A 18 -35.88 21.39 -15.63
N ASP A 19 -36.80 21.96 -14.85
CA ASP A 19 -36.71 23.37 -14.46
C ASP A 19 -35.49 23.53 -13.53
N LEU A 20 -34.63 24.48 -13.87
CA LEU A 20 -33.44 24.81 -13.10
C LEU A 20 -33.75 26.02 -12.22
N ASP A 21 -33.34 25.94 -10.96
CA ASP A 21 -33.32 27.07 -10.04
C ASP A 21 -31.87 27.59 -9.93
N PRO A 22 -31.53 28.72 -10.59
CA PRO A 22 -30.16 29.22 -10.59
C PRO A 22 -29.77 29.70 -9.19
N ILE A 23 -28.77 29.04 -8.60
CA ILE A 23 -28.17 29.48 -7.35
C ILE A 23 -27.25 30.67 -7.64
N THR A 24 -27.33 31.71 -6.80
CA THR A 24 -26.43 32.88 -6.89
C THR A 24 -25.00 32.45 -6.55
N ALA A 25 -24.03 32.87 -7.37
CA ALA A 25 -22.62 32.63 -7.07
C ALA A 25 -22.15 33.52 -5.91
N GLU A 26 -21.27 32.99 -5.08
CA GLU A 26 -20.74 33.60 -3.85
C GLU A 26 -19.19 33.70 -3.88
N PRO A 27 -18.58 34.25 -4.95
CA PRO A 27 -17.12 34.29 -5.11
C PRO A 27 -16.41 35.14 -4.04
N GLU A 28 -17.11 36.10 -3.44
CA GLU A 28 -16.63 36.97 -2.35
C GLU A 28 -16.24 36.20 -1.08
N LEU A 29 -16.78 34.99 -0.89
CA LEU A 29 -16.37 34.11 0.20
C LEU A 29 -14.91 33.67 0.08
N PHE A 30 -14.36 33.63 -1.13
CA PHE A 30 -12.99 33.17 -1.37
C PHE A 30 -12.10 34.21 -2.08
N ALA A 31 -12.64 35.39 -2.36
CA ALA A 31 -11.97 36.43 -3.12
C ALA A 31 -10.59 36.79 -2.55
N GLY A 32 -9.54 36.63 -3.37
CA GLY A 32 -8.17 36.97 -3.02
C GLY A 32 -7.49 36.06 -2.00
N LEU A 33 -8.13 34.95 -1.60
CA LEU A 33 -7.61 34.00 -0.60
C LEU A 33 -6.89 32.80 -1.24
N ARG A 34 -5.96 32.21 -0.49
CA ARG A 34 -5.36 30.89 -0.76
C ARG A 34 -6.27 29.79 -0.23
N CYS A 35 -6.76 28.92 -1.12
CA CYS A 35 -7.90 28.04 -0.86
C CYS A 35 -7.63 26.56 -1.12
N THR A 36 -8.24 25.67 -0.36
CA THR A 36 -8.39 24.26 -0.76
C THR A 36 -9.79 23.98 -1.28
N LEU A 37 -9.89 23.11 -2.28
CA LEU A 37 -11.11 22.41 -2.64
C LEU A 37 -10.90 20.93 -2.30
N GLY A 38 -11.78 20.36 -1.48
CA GLY A 38 -11.66 18.97 -1.05
C GLY A 38 -13.01 18.27 -0.96
N PHE A 39 -12.98 16.94 -1.09
CA PHE A 39 -14.14 16.09 -0.87
C PHE A 39 -13.98 15.32 0.44
N ARG A 40 -15.09 15.17 1.15
CA ARG A 40 -15.21 14.42 2.39
C ARG A 40 -16.29 13.35 2.25
N LEU A 41 -16.03 12.15 2.76
CA LEU A 41 -17.01 11.08 2.89
C LEU A 41 -17.43 10.93 4.35
N GLU A 42 -16.59 10.32 5.18
CA GLU A 42 -16.88 10.00 6.59
C GLU A 42 -15.84 10.56 7.56
N GLU A 43 -14.80 11.21 7.05
CA GLU A 43 -13.70 11.71 7.88
C GLU A 43 -14.26 12.55 9.05
N SER A 44 -13.75 12.36 10.26
CA SER A 44 -14.25 13.08 11.43
C SER A 44 -13.90 14.57 11.36
N ALA A 45 -14.64 15.41 12.09
CA ALA A 45 -14.34 16.83 12.22
C ALA A 45 -12.89 17.04 12.71
N ALA A 46 -12.42 16.15 13.59
CA ALA A 46 -11.10 16.22 14.16
C ALA A 46 -9.99 15.81 13.18
N GLN A 47 -10.23 14.84 12.28
CA GLN A 47 -9.35 14.51 11.16
C GLN A 47 -9.24 15.67 10.17
N LEU A 48 -10.38 16.22 9.73
CA LEU A 48 -10.42 17.35 8.81
C LEU A 48 -9.72 18.59 9.41
N ALA A 49 -9.98 18.91 10.67
CA ALA A 49 -9.35 20.03 11.36
C ALA A 49 -7.82 19.89 11.41
N GLU A 50 -7.28 18.71 11.67
CA GLU A 50 -5.82 18.51 11.73
C GLU A 50 -5.13 18.82 10.40
N GLY A 51 -5.70 18.35 9.29
CA GLY A 51 -5.21 18.67 7.95
C GLY A 51 -5.27 20.16 7.64
N LEU A 52 -6.43 20.78 7.90
CA LEU A 52 -6.63 22.21 7.67
C LEU A 52 -5.71 23.09 8.54
N ARG A 53 -5.50 22.74 9.81
CA ARG A 53 -4.54 23.45 10.68
C ARG A 53 -3.12 23.35 10.16
N HIS A 54 -2.72 22.17 9.70
CA HIS A 54 -1.38 21.97 9.11
C HIS A 54 -1.21 22.82 7.86
N HIS A 55 -2.18 22.81 6.95
CA HIS A 55 -2.15 23.65 5.75
C HIS A 55 -2.13 25.16 6.09
N ALA A 56 -2.90 25.60 7.09
CA ALA A 56 -2.93 27.00 7.51
C ALA A 56 -1.58 27.44 8.11
N ARG A 57 -1.05 26.66 9.06
CA ARG A 57 0.17 26.99 9.80
C ARG A 57 1.44 26.93 8.95
N HIS A 58 1.52 25.97 8.04
CA HIS A 58 2.78 25.67 7.34
C HIS A 58 2.74 26.01 5.84
N HIS A 59 1.55 26.16 5.25
CA HIS A 59 1.41 26.38 3.81
C HIS A 59 0.66 27.68 3.47
N GLY A 60 0.15 28.41 4.46
CA GLY A 60 -0.54 29.68 4.23
C GLY A 60 -1.95 29.53 3.68
N LEU A 61 -2.63 28.41 3.97
CA LEU A 61 -4.07 28.25 3.69
C LEU A 61 -4.88 29.32 4.44
N GLN A 62 -5.82 29.96 3.74
CA GLN A 62 -6.69 31.01 4.30
C GLN A 62 -8.18 30.65 4.23
N ALA A 63 -8.57 29.79 3.29
CA ALA A 63 -9.93 29.28 3.21
C ALA A 63 -10.02 27.83 2.71
N ALA A 64 -11.08 27.10 3.05
CA ALA A 64 -11.33 25.76 2.57
C ALA A 64 -12.79 25.60 2.12
N LEU A 65 -12.99 25.08 0.91
CA LEU A 65 -14.27 24.59 0.44
C LEU A 65 -14.28 23.07 0.53
N VAL A 66 -15.14 22.53 1.39
CA VAL A 66 -15.25 21.08 1.61
C VAL A 66 -16.62 20.63 1.13
N VAL A 67 -16.63 19.73 0.15
CA VAL A 67 -17.85 19.10 -0.36
C VAL A 67 -18.08 17.80 0.40
N ASN A 68 -19.08 17.79 1.28
CA ASN A 68 -19.57 16.60 1.96
C ASN A 68 -20.36 15.77 0.96
N ARG A 69 -19.87 14.57 0.67
CA ARG A 69 -20.47 13.69 -0.33
C ARG A 69 -21.55 12.78 0.23
N LEU A 70 -21.57 12.53 1.53
CA LEU A 70 -22.59 11.71 2.17
C LEU A 70 -23.68 12.58 2.77
N PRO A 71 -24.96 12.21 2.66
CA PRO A 71 -26.05 12.89 3.37
C PRO A 71 -25.76 12.92 4.86
N ASP A 72 -25.78 14.12 5.43
CA ASP A 72 -25.60 14.34 6.87
C ASP A 72 -26.93 14.86 7.44
N PRO A 73 -27.59 14.15 8.37
CA PRO A 73 -28.82 14.63 8.99
C PRO A 73 -28.58 15.78 9.98
N ALA A 74 -27.33 16.03 10.39
CA ALA A 74 -26.97 17.06 11.36
C ALA A 74 -25.71 17.86 10.93
N PRO A 75 -25.72 18.51 9.75
CA PRO A 75 -24.55 19.20 9.21
C PRO A 75 -24.07 20.35 10.11
N GLU A 76 -24.98 20.99 10.85
CA GLU A 76 -24.67 22.02 11.85
C GLU A 76 -23.86 21.48 13.03
N ALA A 77 -24.13 20.24 13.46
CA ALA A 77 -23.37 19.60 14.53
C ALA A 77 -21.93 19.32 14.08
N PHE A 78 -21.76 18.77 12.87
CA PHE A 78 -20.44 18.59 12.28
C PHE A 78 -19.69 19.93 12.13
N ALA A 79 -20.37 20.99 11.70
CA ALA A 79 -19.79 22.33 11.59
C ALA A 79 -19.33 22.87 12.96
N ALA A 80 -20.12 22.66 14.01
CA ALA A 80 -19.77 23.03 15.38
C ALA A 80 -18.54 22.26 15.89
N ASP A 81 -18.51 20.94 15.68
CA ASP A 81 -17.37 20.09 16.05
C ASP A 81 -16.09 20.48 15.29
N LEU A 82 -16.22 20.78 13.99
CA LEU A 82 -15.10 21.23 13.17
C LEU A 82 -14.58 22.58 13.66
N ARG A 83 -15.47 23.52 13.97
CA ARG A 83 -15.09 24.82 14.52
C ARG A 83 -14.36 24.67 15.85
N ALA A 84 -14.85 23.81 16.75
CA ALA A 84 -14.20 23.51 18.02
C ALA A 84 -12.82 22.89 17.80
N ALA A 85 -12.68 21.95 16.86
CA ALA A 85 -11.43 21.26 16.57
C ALA A 85 -10.39 22.15 15.85
N LEU A 86 -10.83 23.17 15.11
CA LEU A 86 -9.96 24.18 14.49
C LEU A 86 -9.40 25.17 15.53
N GLY A 87 -10.12 25.41 16.63
CA GLY A 87 -9.71 26.37 17.67
C GLY A 87 -9.48 27.77 17.11
N ASP A 88 -8.39 28.42 17.51
CA ASP A 88 -8.04 29.79 17.08
C ASP A 88 -7.40 29.88 15.69
N THR A 89 -7.51 28.83 14.88
CA THR A 89 -6.96 28.82 13.53
C THR A 89 -7.74 29.79 12.65
N ALA A 90 -7.09 30.89 12.24
CA ALA A 90 -7.69 31.91 11.36
C ALA A 90 -7.90 31.35 9.94
N LEU A 91 -9.03 30.67 9.75
CA LEU A 91 -9.38 29.98 8.52
C LEU A 91 -10.88 30.13 8.25
N ARG A 92 -11.24 30.49 7.00
CA ARG A 92 -12.63 30.46 6.54
C ARG A 92 -12.95 29.07 5.99
N VAL A 93 -14.00 28.43 6.48
CA VAL A 93 -14.42 27.11 5.98
C VAL A 93 -15.87 27.19 5.49
N VAL A 94 -16.11 26.75 4.26
CA VAL A 94 -17.45 26.54 3.71
C VAL A 94 -17.65 25.03 3.55
N LEU A 95 -18.69 24.52 4.19
CA LEU A 95 -19.13 23.13 4.07
C LEU A 95 -20.30 23.10 3.10
N LEU A 96 -20.13 22.42 1.97
CA LEU A 96 -21.21 22.20 1.01
C LEU A 96 -21.70 20.77 1.12
N GLN A 97 -22.98 20.62 1.46
CA GLN A 97 -23.64 19.32 1.52
C GLN A 97 -24.16 18.92 0.14
N ALA A 98 -23.72 17.78 -0.38
CA ALA A 98 -24.33 17.19 -1.56
C ALA A 98 -25.67 16.53 -1.18
N ASP A 99 -26.71 16.86 -1.93
CA ASP A 99 -28.06 16.29 -1.86
C ASP A 99 -28.28 15.16 -2.88
N VAL A 100 -27.29 14.93 -3.76
CA VAL A 100 -27.27 13.87 -4.77
C VAL A 100 -25.99 13.05 -4.69
N ALA A 101 -26.08 11.78 -5.09
CA ALA A 101 -24.91 10.91 -5.18
C ALA A 101 -23.96 11.36 -6.29
N LEU A 102 -22.70 11.64 -5.94
CA LEU A 102 -21.68 12.12 -6.88
C LEU A 102 -20.72 11.02 -7.36
N GLY A 103 -20.84 9.80 -6.83
CA GLY A 103 -19.96 8.68 -7.13
C GLY A 103 -20.31 7.97 -8.43
N LYS A 104 -19.37 7.17 -8.93
CA LYS A 104 -19.58 6.33 -10.12
C LYS A 104 -20.70 5.31 -9.89
N PRO A 105 -21.69 5.21 -10.78
CA PRO A 105 -22.70 4.17 -10.69
C PRO A 105 -22.06 2.79 -10.89
N GLY A 106 -22.52 1.80 -10.12
CA GLY A 106 -22.07 0.40 -10.23
C GLY A 106 -20.75 0.07 -9.52
N LEU A 107 -20.05 1.04 -8.94
CA LEU A 107 -18.89 0.78 -8.10
C LEU A 107 -19.27 0.77 -6.62
N GLY A 108 -18.54 -0.03 -5.84
CA GLY A 108 -18.67 -0.05 -4.39
C GLY A 108 -17.98 1.13 -3.68
N PRO A 109 -18.01 1.14 -2.33
CA PRO A 109 -17.45 2.19 -1.49
C PRO A 109 -15.93 2.38 -1.64
N GLU A 110 -15.44 3.61 -1.88
CA GLU A 110 -14.00 3.89 -2.01
C GLU A 110 -13.23 3.83 -0.69
N ASN A 111 -13.95 3.86 0.43
CA ASN A 111 -13.49 3.65 1.79
C ASN A 111 -13.49 2.15 2.20
N HIS A 112 -13.72 1.23 1.26
CA HIS A 112 -13.66 -0.21 1.48
C HIS A 112 -12.34 -0.82 0.99
N LEU A 113 -11.82 -1.83 1.71
CA LEU A 113 -10.54 -2.51 1.38
C LEU A 113 -10.46 -3.02 -0.06
N TYR A 114 -11.57 -3.51 -0.62
CA TYR A 114 -11.65 -3.94 -2.03
C TYR A 114 -11.21 -2.86 -3.03
N LEU A 115 -11.53 -1.59 -2.76
CA LEU A 115 -11.13 -0.46 -3.62
C LEU A 115 -9.84 0.23 -3.16
N ALA A 116 -9.24 -0.23 -2.05
CA ALA A 116 -7.95 0.27 -1.63
C ALA A 116 -6.87 -0.12 -2.68
N PRO A 117 -6.04 0.84 -3.11
CA PRO A 117 -5.13 0.63 -4.23
C PRO A 117 -4.08 -0.45 -3.95
N ASP A 118 -3.58 -0.51 -2.71
CA ASP A 118 -2.43 -1.34 -2.32
C ASP A 118 -2.82 -2.53 -1.41
N ALA A 119 -4.12 -2.76 -1.17
CA ALA A 119 -4.59 -3.85 -0.31
C ALA A 119 -4.21 -5.23 -0.89
N PRO A 120 -3.50 -6.09 -0.14
CA PRO A 120 -3.16 -7.43 -0.59
C PRO A 120 -4.41 -8.31 -0.68
N GLY A 121 -4.43 -9.20 -1.68
CA GLY A 121 -5.48 -10.23 -1.79
C GLY A 121 -6.87 -9.72 -2.16
N LYS A 122 -7.03 -8.43 -2.50
CA LYS A 122 -8.34 -7.86 -2.89
C LYS A 122 -8.99 -8.55 -4.08
N ASP A 123 -8.20 -9.12 -4.99
CA ASP A 123 -8.68 -9.87 -6.15
C ASP A 123 -9.38 -11.19 -5.75
N ARG A 124 -9.20 -11.62 -4.50
CA ARG A 124 -9.86 -12.81 -3.90
C ARG A 124 -11.02 -12.44 -2.98
N MET A 125 -11.25 -11.15 -2.73
CA MET A 125 -12.35 -10.69 -1.90
C MET A 125 -13.66 -10.66 -2.71
N THR A 126 -14.78 -10.93 -2.06
CA THR A 126 -16.10 -10.64 -2.64
C THR A 126 -16.22 -9.13 -2.84
N PRO A 127 -16.51 -8.65 -4.06
CA PRO A 127 -16.73 -7.22 -4.30
C PRO A 127 -17.90 -6.70 -3.45
N PRO A 128 -17.77 -5.53 -2.80
CA PRO A 128 -18.87 -4.94 -2.05
C PRO A 128 -19.99 -4.53 -3.01
N ALA A 129 -21.22 -4.45 -2.49
CA ALA A 129 -22.36 -3.95 -3.27
C ALA A 129 -22.10 -2.54 -3.80
N PRO A 130 -22.63 -2.18 -4.99
CA PRO A 130 -22.55 -0.81 -5.49
C PRO A 130 -23.12 0.20 -4.50
N ASP A 131 -22.42 1.33 -4.33
CA ASP A 131 -22.83 2.43 -3.46
C ASP A 131 -22.45 3.75 -4.12
N ALA A 132 -23.41 4.41 -4.78
CA ALA A 132 -23.16 5.65 -5.52
C ALA A 132 -22.79 6.84 -4.62
N TRP A 133 -23.11 6.79 -3.32
CA TRP A 133 -22.74 7.84 -2.37
C TRP A 133 -21.28 7.72 -1.96
N ARG A 134 -20.81 6.49 -1.74
CA ARG A 134 -19.47 6.18 -1.27
C ARG A 134 -18.47 5.82 -2.36
N SER A 135 -18.90 5.57 -3.59
CA SER A 135 -17.99 5.17 -4.67
C SER A 135 -17.06 6.31 -5.09
N PRO A 136 -15.96 6.04 -5.81
CA PRO A 136 -15.08 7.11 -6.30
C PRO A 136 -15.87 8.16 -7.11
N LEU A 137 -15.49 9.43 -6.98
CA LEU A 137 -16.16 10.54 -7.68
C LEU A 137 -16.36 10.23 -9.18
N GLY A 138 -17.62 10.22 -9.62
CA GLY A 138 -18.03 10.03 -11.02
C GLY A 138 -18.40 11.35 -11.69
N GLU A 139 -19.02 12.25 -10.95
CA GLU A 139 -19.54 13.52 -11.47
C GLU A 139 -18.46 14.61 -11.52
N SER A 140 -17.64 14.58 -12.59
CA SER A 140 -16.54 15.56 -12.74
C SER A 140 -17.00 17.02 -12.89
N ILE A 141 -18.27 17.25 -13.24
CA ILE A 141 -18.85 18.59 -13.39
C ILE A 141 -18.91 19.34 -12.06
N VAL A 142 -18.91 18.64 -10.91
CA VAL A 142 -18.94 19.28 -9.60
C VAL A 142 -17.76 20.23 -9.39
N LEU A 143 -16.59 19.93 -9.96
CA LEU A 143 -15.41 20.80 -9.88
C LEU A 143 -15.66 22.14 -10.60
N GLU A 144 -16.33 22.11 -11.75
CA GLU A 144 -16.72 23.32 -12.48
C GLU A 144 -17.79 24.10 -11.74
N ALA A 145 -18.77 23.41 -11.15
CA ALA A 145 -19.78 24.05 -10.33
C ALA A 145 -19.13 24.78 -9.13
N MET A 146 -18.15 24.17 -8.46
CA MET A 146 -17.43 24.80 -7.34
C MET A 146 -16.56 25.96 -7.79
N LYS A 147 -15.92 25.85 -8.97
CA LYS A 147 -15.18 26.96 -9.60
C LYS A 147 -16.07 28.18 -9.76
N TRP A 148 -17.21 28.03 -10.44
CA TRP A 148 -18.08 29.15 -10.76
C TRP A 148 -18.86 29.68 -9.57
N ARG A 149 -19.31 28.80 -8.68
CA ARG A 149 -20.08 29.21 -7.49
C ARG A 149 -19.20 29.92 -6.46
N PHE A 150 -17.96 29.49 -6.25
CA PHE A 150 -17.17 29.95 -5.09
C PHE A 150 -15.75 30.39 -5.42
N LEU A 151 -15.05 29.69 -6.31
CA LEU A 151 -13.58 29.75 -6.36
C LEU A 151 -13.02 30.63 -7.49
N SER A 152 -13.88 31.22 -8.32
CA SER A 152 -13.47 32.03 -9.47
C SER A 152 -12.64 33.26 -9.07
N ALA A 153 -12.90 33.85 -7.91
CA ALA A 153 -12.15 34.99 -7.38
C ALA A 153 -11.01 34.62 -6.42
N ALA A 154 -10.77 33.32 -6.17
CA ALA A 154 -9.69 32.89 -5.30
C ALA A 154 -8.32 33.26 -5.87
N ARG A 155 -7.35 33.54 -5.00
CA ARG A 155 -5.96 33.81 -5.41
C ARG A 155 -5.31 32.56 -5.99
N SER A 156 -5.48 31.44 -5.29
CA SER A 156 -4.99 30.13 -5.69
C SER A 156 -5.78 29.03 -5.00
N VAL A 157 -5.97 27.90 -5.68
CA VAL A 157 -6.76 26.75 -5.23
C VAL A 157 -5.96 25.47 -5.38
N LEU A 158 -5.91 24.65 -4.34
CA LEU A 158 -5.35 23.29 -4.40
C LEU A 158 -6.47 22.25 -4.27
N LEU A 159 -6.44 21.22 -5.12
CA LEU A 159 -7.36 20.08 -5.00
C LEU A 159 -6.76 19.03 -4.04
N LEU A 160 -7.28 18.99 -2.81
CA LEU A 160 -6.83 18.11 -1.72
C LEU A 160 -8.05 17.55 -0.98
N ASP A 161 -8.22 16.23 -0.97
CA ASP A 161 -9.33 15.57 -0.27
C ASP A 161 -9.12 15.64 1.26
N ALA A 162 -10.15 15.33 2.07
CA ALA A 162 -10.06 15.38 3.54
C ALA A 162 -8.97 14.46 4.14
N SER A 163 -8.54 13.44 3.38
CA SER A 163 -7.45 12.51 3.73
C SER A 163 -6.08 12.92 3.16
N ASP A 164 -5.95 14.09 2.55
CA ASP A 164 -4.73 14.59 1.93
C ASP A 164 -4.06 15.69 2.78
N LEU A 165 -2.74 15.59 2.93
CA LEU A 165 -1.91 16.54 3.67
C LEU A 165 -0.76 17.03 2.80
N LEU A 166 -0.51 18.35 2.72
CA LEU A 166 0.66 18.83 1.97
C LEU A 166 1.93 18.36 2.68
N ALA A 167 2.88 17.84 1.91
CA ALA A 167 4.17 17.43 2.46
C ALA A 167 4.93 18.67 2.97
N PRO A 168 5.78 18.56 4.00
CA PRO A 168 6.58 19.68 4.48
C PRO A 168 7.38 20.35 3.35
N CYS A 169 7.38 21.69 3.33
CA CYS A 169 8.22 22.45 2.41
C CYS A 169 9.69 22.29 2.80
N LEU A 170 10.58 22.22 1.80
CA LEU A 170 12.00 22.40 2.04
C LEU A 170 12.25 23.83 2.54
N PRO A 171 13.22 24.05 3.44
CA PRO A 171 13.57 25.39 3.88
C PRO A 171 13.83 26.33 2.69
N GLY A 172 13.14 27.46 2.64
CA GLY A 172 13.27 28.46 1.57
C GLY A 172 12.57 28.12 0.25
N ALA A 173 11.96 26.94 0.11
CA ALA A 173 11.14 26.61 -1.05
C ALA A 173 9.75 27.27 -0.96
N PRO A 174 9.16 27.71 -2.08
CA PRO A 174 7.81 28.26 -2.08
C PRO A 174 6.80 27.20 -1.65
N THR A 175 5.72 27.65 -0.99
CA THR A 175 4.55 26.81 -0.75
C THR A 175 3.87 26.42 -2.07
N ALA A 176 3.02 25.39 -2.05
CA ALA A 176 2.24 25.01 -3.23
C ALA A 176 1.36 26.16 -3.75
N PHE A 177 0.85 27.01 -2.86
CA PHE A 177 0.08 28.20 -3.24
C PHE A 177 0.93 29.25 -3.94
N GLU A 178 2.10 29.57 -3.38
CA GLU A 178 3.05 30.52 -3.99
C GLU A 178 3.54 30.02 -5.35
N ALA A 179 3.77 28.71 -5.47
CA ALA A 179 4.11 28.10 -6.75
C ALA A 179 2.99 28.26 -7.79
N CYS A 180 1.70 28.13 -7.41
CA CYS A 180 0.58 28.43 -8.32
C CYS A 180 0.57 29.89 -8.78
N GLU A 181 0.79 30.82 -7.84
CA GLU A 181 0.78 32.26 -8.08
C GLU A 181 1.94 32.67 -9.02
N ALA A 182 3.11 32.07 -8.83
CA ALA A 182 4.29 32.31 -9.64
C ALA A 182 4.24 31.63 -11.02
N ALA A 183 3.70 30.41 -11.12
CA ALA A 183 3.67 29.59 -12.35
C ALA A 183 3.15 30.35 -13.57
N ALA A 184 3.82 30.25 -14.72
CA ALA A 184 3.51 31.09 -15.89
C ALA A 184 2.05 30.92 -16.37
N GLN A 185 1.55 29.69 -16.38
CA GLN A 185 0.18 29.33 -16.74
C GLN A 185 -0.77 29.30 -15.54
N GLY A 186 -0.30 29.70 -14.36
CA GLY A 186 -1.08 29.63 -13.12
C GLY A 186 -1.48 28.21 -12.73
N VAL A 187 -0.78 27.17 -13.19
CA VAL A 187 -1.08 25.77 -12.87
C VAL A 187 0.20 25.03 -12.48
N ILE A 188 0.12 24.26 -11.40
CA ILE A 188 1.18 23.35 -10.95
C ILE A 188 0.66 21.93 -10.83
N LEU A 189 1.57 20.95 -10.86
CA LEU A 189 1.26 19.56 -10.58
C LEU A 189 1.37 19.28 -9.08
N LEU A 190 0.34 18.66 -8.51
CA LEU A 190 0.40 18.07 -7.18
C LEU A 190 0.61 16.56 -7.29
N VAL A 191 1.69 16.05 -6.70
CA VAL A 191 2.06 14.62 -6.73
C VAL A 191 1.85 14.01 -5.35
N GLY A 192 0.89 13.10 -5.26
CA GLY A 192 0.50 12.43 -4.04
C GLY A 192 1.24 11.13 -3.81
N GLN A 193 1.70 10.92 -2.59
CA GLN A 193 2.23 9.66 -2.08
C GLN A 193 1.26 9.07 -1.05
N ARG A 194 0.93 7.79 -1.18
CA ARG A 194 0.15 7.08 -0.15
C ARG A 194 1.06 6.76 1.02
N ILE A 195 0.58 7.07 2.22
CA ILE A 195 1.26 6.79 3.48
C ILE A 195 0.37 5.94 4.37
N TYR A 196 1.00 5.18 5.26
CA TYR A 196 0.38 4.13 6.05
C TYR A 196 0.86 4.23 7.50
N PRO A 197 0.01 3.94 8.49
CA PRO A 197 0.50 3.69 9.83
C PRO A 197 1.18 2.33 9.87
N TRP A 198 2.15 2.12 10.77
CA TRP A 198 2.59 0.75 11.06
C TRP A 198 1.49 -0.04 11.78
N ARG A 199 0.81 0.64 12.72
CA ARG A 199 -0.40 0.18 13.41
C ARG A 199 -1.10 1.37 14.07
N VAL A 200 -2.43 1.39 14.08
CA VAL A 200 -3.25 2.32 14.87
C VAL A 200 -3.58 1.69 16.21
N ARG A 201 -3.60 2.48 17.30
CA ARG A 201 -3.95 1.95 18.63
C ARG A 201 -5.41 1.46 18.64
N PRO A 202 -5.71 0.31 19.27
CA PRO A 202 -7.09 -0.16 19.40
C PRO A 202 -8.01 0.89 20.03
N GLY A 203 -9.21 1.05 19.48
CA GLY A 203 -10.21 2.01 19.97
C GLY A 203 -9.88 3.49 19.71
N ARG A 204 -8.84 3.79 18.91
CA ARG A 204 -8.53 5.16 18.46
C ARG A 204 -8.83 5.30 16.98
N GLU A 205 -9.40 6.44 16.59
CA GLU A 205 -9.46 6.82 15.18
C GLU A 205 -8.05 7.11 14.64
N PRO A 206 -7.75 6.77 13.39
CA PRO A 206 -6.48 7.13 12.75
C PRO A 206 -6.37 8.63 12.54
N ARG A 207 -5.18 9.17 12.77
CA ARG A 207 -4.81 10.58 12.60
C ARG A 207 -3.65 10.70 11.63
N PHE A 208 -3.39 11.89 11.09
CA PHE A 208 -2.31 12.07 10.11
C PHE A 208 -0.95 11.66 10.70
N GLY A 209 -0.69 11.98 11.96
CA GLY A 209 0.54 11.61 12.66
C GLY A 209 0.72 10.12 12.93
N ASP A 210 -0.28 9.26 12.73
CA ASP A 210 -0.09 7.81 12.80
C ASP A 210 0.67 7.27 11.58
N HIS A 211 0.67 8.00 10.45
CA HIS A 211 1.07 7.50 9.14
C HIS A 211 2.58 7.69 8.87
N ILE A 212 3.39 6.83 9.49
CA ILE A 212 4.86 6.93 9.46
C ILE A 212 5.55 6.03 8.42
N CYS A 213 4.78 5.25 7.68
CA CYS A 213 5.29 4.30 6.70
C CYS A 213 4.93 4.70 5.27
N ARG A 214 5.84 4.38 4.35
CA ARG A 214 5.59 4.37 2.90
C ARG A 214 5.94 2.99 2.34
N GLN A 215 5.42 2.69 1.15
CA GLN A 215 5.88 1.53 0.40
C GLN A 215 7.23 1.81 -0.27
N PHE A 216 8.20 0.89 -0.17
CA PHE A 216 9.47 1.03 -0.90
C PHE A 216 9.32 0.67 -2.39
N ASP A 217 8.34 -0.18 -2.71
CA ASP A 217 8.01 -0.71 -4.04
C ASP A 217 6.84 0.02 -4.72
N GLY A 218 6.31 1.07 -4.09
CA GLY A 218 5.18 1.85 -4.59
C GLY A 218 5.53 2.62 -5.88
N ARG A 219 5.00 2.18 -7.03
CA ARG A 219 5.32 2.79 -8.35
C ARG A 219 4.35 3.87 -8.83
N ARG A 220 3.17 4.01 -8.21
CA ARG A 220 2.09 4.88 -8.70
C ARG A 220 1.76 6.00 -7.71
N GLY A 221 2.06 7.24 -8.13
CA GLY A 221 1.61 8.46 -7.44
C GLY A 221 0.17 8.84 -7.78
N ILE A 222 -0.35 9.83 -7.07
CA ILE A 222 -1.68 10.41 -7.31
C ILE A 222 -1.49 11.77 -7.96
N ALA A 223 -2.11 12.02 -9.11
CA ALA A 223 -2.04 13.33 -9.78
C ALA A 223 -3.23 14.20 -9.37
N ARG A 224 -2.93 15.37 -8.80
CA ARG A 224 -3.86 16.49 -8.54
C ARG A 224 -3.24 17.77 -9.10
N TRP A 225 -3.91 18.91 -8.91
CA TRP A 225 -3.43 20.20 -9.40
C TRP A 225 -3.57 21.28 -8.35
N GLY A 226 -2.72 22.29 -8.49
CA GLY A 226 -2.91 23.61 -7.92
C GLY A 226 -3.10 24.63 -9.05
N VAL A 227 -3.95 25.63 -8.84
CA VAL A 227 -4.30 26.62 -9.86
C VAL A 227 -4.45 28.02 -9.27
N ALA A 228 -3.99 29.04 -9.98
CA ALA A 228 -4.36 30.44 -9.81
C ALA A 228 -5.48 30.76 -10.83
N PRO A 229 -6.78 30.76 -10.42
CA PRO A 229 -7.92 30.73 -11.35
C PRO A 229 -7.89 31.80 -12.45
N GLN A 230 -7.58 33.04 -12.08
CA GLN A 230 -7.54 34.17 -13.01
C GLN A 230 -6.40 34.06 -14.03
N LYS A 231 -5.24 33.57 -13.59
CA LYS A 231 -4.05 33.39 -14.44
C LYS A 231 -4.17 32.18 -15.37
N ALA A 232 -4.78 31.11 -14.86
CA ALA A 232 -5.04 29.90 -15.63
C ALA A 232 -6.19 30.04 -16.63
N GLY A 233 -7.01 31.10 -16.51
CA GLY A 233 -8.18 31.35 -17.34
C GLY A 233 -9.41 30.57 -16.88
N LEU A 234 -10.49 31.28 -16.57
CA LEU A 234 -11.72 30.68 -16.05
C LEU A 234 -12.45 29.78 -17.05
N ASP A 235 -12.21 29.95 -18.36
CA ASP A 235 -12.79 29.11 -19.41
C ASP A 235 -12.20 27.69 -19.42
N ASN A 236 -11.03 27.50 -18.81
CA ASN A 236 -10.39 26.19 -18.71
C ASN A 236 -11.11 25.31 -17.69
N SER A 237 -11.57 24.13 -18.12
CA SER A 237 -12.33 23.24 -17.25
C SER A 237 -11.47 22.52 -16.22
N TRP A 238 -11.91 22.48 -14.97
CA TRP A 238 -11.28 21.79 -13.87
C TRP A 238 -11.72 20.32 -13.84
N ARG A 239 -10.76 19.39 -13.86
CA ARG A 239 -10.98 17.94 -13.81
C ARG A 239 -10.21 17.34 -12.65
N GLY A 240 -10.54 16.13 -12.19
CA GLY A 240 -9.92 15.56 -10.99
C GLY A 240 -8.39 15.42 -11.00
N SER A 241 -7.76 15.36 -12.17
CA SER A 241 -6.30 15.21 -12.32
C SER A 241 -5.61 16.28 -13.15
N ARG A 242 -6.35 17.25 -13.71
CA ARG A 242 -5.79 18.32 -14.55
C ARG A 242 -6.73 19.53 -14.68
N ILE A 243 -6.16 20.66 -15.08
CA ILE A 243 -6.89 21.77 -15.69
C ILE A 243 -6.83 21.58 -17.22
N SER A 244 -7.98 21.51 -17.89
CA SER A 244 -8.04 21.34 -19.34
C SER A 244 -7.38 22.52 -20.06
N ALA A 245 -6.67 22.25 -21.15
CA ALA A 245 -5.98 23.24 -21.99
C ALA A 245 -4.91 24.10 -21.30
N ALA A 246 -4.62 23.89 -20.01
CA ALA A 246 -3.48 24.47 -19.31
C ALA A 246 -2.40 23.41 -19.08
N ARG A 247 -1.15 23.70 -19.44
CA ARG A 247 0.00 22.84 -19.11
C ARG A 247 0.55 23.26 -17.75
N PRO A 248 0.71 22.33 -16.79
CA PRO A 248 1.43 22.62 -15.56
C PRO A 248 2.83 23.12 -15.88
N ASP A 249 3.30 24.09 -15.10
CA ASP A 249 4.68 24.57 -15.24
C ASP A 249 5.66 23.45 -14.89
N GLY A 250 6.73 23.30 -15.68
CA GLY A 250 7.67 22.17 -15.55
C GLY A 250 8.41 22.16 -14.22
N ASP A 251 8.65 23.35 -13.67
CA ASP A 251 9.33 23.56 -12.38
C ASP A 251 8.33 23.62 -11.20
N GLY A 252 7.03 23.67 -11.49
CA GLY A 252 5.95 23.75 -10.51
C GLY A 252 5.44 22.38 -10.08
N VAL A 253 6.17 21.70 -9.19
CA VAL A 253 5.74 20.44 -8.58
C VAL A 253 5.70 20.56 -7.06
N ALA A 254 4.52 20.34 -6.47
CA ALA A 254 4.37 20.19 -5.03
C ALA A 254 3.89 18.79 -4.66
N ARG A 255 4.25 18.32 -3.46
CA ARG A 255 3.93 16.98 -2.98
C ARG A 255 2.85 17.02 -1.92
N PHE A 256 2.01 15.98 -1.92
CA PHE A 256 1.07 15.73 -0.84
C PHE A 256 1.12 14.26 -0.42
N LEU A 257 0.58 14.00 0.76
CA LEU A 257 0.54 12.72 1.42
C LEU A 257 -0.92 12.32 1.59
N ARG A 258 -1.28 11.10 1.17
CA ARG A 258 -2.62 10.55 1.34
C ARG A 258 -2.62 9.55 2.48
N ALA A 259 -3.29 9.90 3.57
CA ALA A 259 -3.40 9.11 4.78
C ALA A 259 -4.38 7.95 4.58
N MET A 260 -3.87 6.76 4.28
CA MET A 260 -4.71 5.65 3.82
C MET A 260 -5.60 5.05 4.91
N ALA A 261 -5.22 5.11 6.19
CA ALA A 261 -6.09 4.65 7.27
C ALA A 261 -7.21 5.66 7.57
N ILE A 262 -7.04 6.95 7.22
CA ILE A 262 -8.15 7.93 7.23
C ILE A 262 -9.09 7.65 6.05
N ARG A 263 -8.53 7.40 4.85
CA ARG A 263 -9.32 7.18 3.63
C ARG A 263 -10.10 5.86 3.63
N VAL A 264 -9.51 4.80 4.16
CA VAL A 264 -10.09 3.44 4.24
C VAL A 264 -10.05 3.03 5.73
N PRO A 265 -11.02 3.48 6.53
CA PRO A 265 -11.03 3.22 7.97
C PRO A 265 -11.37 1.76 8.27
N GLY A 266 -11.09 1.33 9.50
CA GLY A 266 -11.46 0.01 10.03
C GLY A 266 -10.50 -1.14 9.70
N GLY A 267 -9.63 -0.99 8.68
CA GLY A 267 -8.59 -1.96 8.36
C GLY A 267 -7.30 -1.76 9.15
N ASN A 268 -6.65 -2.86 9.51
CA ASN A 268 -5.29 -2.88 10.01
C ASN A 268 -4.31 -2.54 8.87
N SER A 269 -3.12 -2.04 9.20
CA SER A 269 -2.11 -1.64 8.19
C SER A 269 -1.76 -2.73 7.18
N GLY A 270 -1.75 -4.00 7.61
CA GLY A 270 -1.47 -5.16 6.73
C GLY A 270 -2.56 -5.46 5.70
N GLU A 271 -3.79 -4.98 5.94
CA GLU A 271 -4.91 -5.09 5.01
C GLU A 271 -4.93 -3.92 4.02
N LEU A 272 -4.35 -2.77 4.40
CA LEU A 272 -4.21 -1.60 3.53
C LEU A 272 -3.03 -1.72 2.57
N ALA A 273 -1.93 -2.35 3.02
CA ALA A 273 -0.72 -2.61 2.25
C ALA A 273 0.06 -3.80 2.84
N PRO A 274 0.81 -4.59 2.04
CA PRO A 274 1.67 -5.64 2.57
C PRO A 274 2.67 -5.06 3.58
N LYS A 275 2.70 -5.61 4.81
CA LYS A 275 3.64 -5.15 5.85
C LYS A 275 5.10 -5.26 5.42
N THR A 276 5.43 -6.25 4.62
CA THR A 276 6.77 -6.46 4.05
C THR A 276 7.20 -5.34 3.10
N SER A 277 6.25 -4.62 2.50
CA SER A 277 6.52 -3.46 1.63
C SER A 277 6.63 -2.14 2.40
N LEU A 278 6.16 -2.09 3.66
CA LEU A 278 6.14 -0.88 4.46
C LEU A 278 7.50 -0.63 5.11
N ILE A 279 8.06 0.55 4.83
CA ILE A 279 9.25 1.06 5.49
C ILE A 279 8.93 2.35 6.22
N GLU A 280 9.52 2.52 7.40
CA GLU A 280 9.44 3.75 8.16
C GLU A 280 10.20 4.88 7.44
N ASP A 281 9.61 6.06 7.40
CA ASP A 281 10.18 7.22 6.74
C ASP A 281 10.50 8.33 7.75
N ALA A 282 11.75 8.79 7.75
CA ALA A 282 12.22 9.82 8.69
C ALA A 282 11.47 11.15 8.55
N GLY A 283 11.04 11.52 7.35
CA GLY A 283 10.24 12.72 7.12
C GLY A 283 8.82 12.59 7.68
N LEU A 284 8.22 11.39 7.59
CA LEU A 284 6.91 11.11 8.18
C LEU A 284 6.96 11.05 9.71
N LEU A 285 8.05 10.55 10.30
CA LEU A 285 8.29 10.63 11.74
C LEU A 285 8.39 12.08 12.21
N ALA A 286 9.20 12.90 11.55
CA ALA A 286 9.33 14.32 11.88
C ALA A 286 7.98 15.06 11.73
N LEU A 287 7.19 14.70 10.71
CA LEU A 287 5.84 15.21 10.54
C LEU A 287 4.91 14.79 11.68
N ALA A 288 4.93 13.53 12.09
CA ALA A 288 4.15 13.04 13.24
C ALA A 288 4.48 13.83 14.52
N ASP A 289 5.77 14.07 14.80
CA ASP A 289 6.22 14.87 15.93
C ASP A 289 5.71 16.32 15.84
N SER A 290 5.80 16.94 14.66
CA SER A 290 5.29 18.31 14.43
C SER A 290 3.78 18.44 14.63
N LEU A 291 3.04 17.34 14.39
CA LEU A 291 1.61 17.24 14.64
C LEU A 291 1.28 16.84 16.10
N GLY A 292 2.28 16.59 16.94
CA GLY A 292 2.12 16.22 18.34
C GLY A 292 1.72 14.76 18.57
N HIS A 293 1.98 13.87 17.61
CA HIS A 293 1.61 12.46 17.69
C HIS A 293 2.78 11.57 18.13
N ARG A 294 2.44 10.46 18.79
CA ARG A 294 3.39 9.38 19.12
C ARG A 294 2.91 8.10 18.45
N PRO A 295 3.29 7.85 17.19
CA PRO A 295 2.83 6.69 16.43
C PRO A 295 3.43 5.39 16.96
N ILE A 296 2.75 4.26 16.71
CA ILE A 296 3.34 2.94 16.96
C ILE A 296 4.34 2.65 15.84
N ARG A 297 5.57 2.31 16.19
CA ARG A 297 6.66 2.00 15.25
C ARG A 297 6.80 0.49 15.02
N ALA A 298 7.52 0.11 13.96
CA ALA A 298 7.89 -1.27 13.73
C ALA A 298 8.76 -1.80 14.89
N PRO A 299 8.56 -3.06 15.33
CA PRO A 299 9.46 -3.66 16.29
C PRO A 299 10.86 -3.71 15.68
N VAL A 300 11.86 -3.26 16.45
CA VAL A 300 13.26 -3.40 16.05
C VAL A 300 13.64 -4.86 16.29
N SER A 301 13.74 -5.65 15.21
CA SER A 301 14.29 -6.99 15.30
C SER A 301 15.75 -6.89 15.75
N GLN A 302 16.05 -7.38 16.95
CA GLN A 302 17.43 -7.58 17.36
C GLN A 302 17.97 -8.73 16.51
N VAL A 303 18.88 -8.41 15.59
CA VAL A 303 19.63 -9.45 14.86
C VAL A 303 20.42 -10.21 15.91
N ARG A 304 20.05 -11.48 16.16
CA ARG A 304 20.92 -12.38 16.91
C ARG A 304 22.15 -12.62 16.04
N VAL A 305 23.22 -11.86 16.30
CA VAL A 305 24.54 -12.12 15.72
C VAL A 305 25.15 -13.29 16.50
N THR A 306 24.57 -14.47 16.33
CA THR A 306 25.24 -15.72 16.59
C THR A 306 25.35 -16.40 15.25
N ALA A 307 26.19 -15.84 14.38
CA ALA A 307 26.64 -16.59 13.21
C ALA A 307 27.43 -17.77 13.76
N PRO A 308 27.03 -19.03 13.52
CA PRO A 308 27.88 -20.16 13.81
C PRO A 308 29.19 -19.94 13.05
N THR A 309 30.32 -20.13 13.73
CA THR A 309 31.65 -19.78 13.20
C THR A 309 32.16 -20.76 12.14
N GLY A 310 31.26 -21.44 11.42
CA GLY A 310 31.62 -22.52 10.49
C GLY A 310 30.71 -22.58 9.26
N ASN A 311 31.26 -23.07 8.15
CA ASN A 311 30.55 -23.29 6.89
C ASN A 311 29.71 -24.58 6.90
N ARG A 312 29.18 -24.98 8.06
CA ARG A 312 28.42 -26.22 8.21
C ARG A 312 27.04 -26.03 7.58
N THR A 313 26.68 -26.87 6.62
CA THR A 313 25.45 -26.72 5.84
C THR A 313 24.43 -27.79 6.18
N ALA A 314 23.23 -27.36 6.54
CA ALA A 314 22.09 -28.23 6.82
C ALA A 314 20.97 -28.04 5.80
N ILE A 315 20.39 -29.16 5.34
CA ILE A 315 19.14 -29.17 4.59
C ILE A 315 18.00 -29.58 5.53
N VAL A 316 16.90 -28.83 5.53
CA VAL A 316 15.62 -29.24 6.12
C VAL A 316 14.60 -29.53 5.02
N THR A 317 13.91 -30.66 5.10
CA THR A 317 12.92 -31.03 4.09
C THR A 317 11.77 -31.85 4.68
N THR A 318 10.69 -31.96 3.90
CA THR A 318 9.53 -32.81 4.19
C THR A 318 9.33 -33.81 3.07
N MET A 319 9.15 -35.09 3.39
CA MET A 319 8.93 -36.15 2.39
C MET A 319 7.61 -36.87 2.62
N LYS A 320 6.99 -37.33 1.52
CA LYS A 320 5.87 -38.27 1.52
C LYS A 320 5.98 -39.20 0.31
N ASN A 321 6.31 -40.46 0.57
CA ASN A 321 6.47 -41.49 -0.47
C ASN A 321 7.54 -41.16 -1.52
N GLU A 322 8.74 -40.85 -1.04
CA GLU A 322 9.88 -40.40 -1.86
C GLU A 322 11.05 -41.40 -1.85
N GLY A 323 10.82 -42.61 -1.32
CA GLY A 323 11.84 -43.62 -1.04
C GLY A 323 12.86 -43.84 -2.18
N PRO A 324 12.43 -43.95 -3.44
CA PRO A 324 13.33 -44.19 -4.58
C PRO A 324 14.38 -43.10 -4.81
N PHE A 325 14.14 -41.86 -4.39
CA PHE A 325 14.99 -40.70 -4.74
C PHE A 325 16.00 -40.32 -3.65
N ILE A 326 15.81 -40.80 -2.43
CA ILE A 326 16.55 -40.38 -1.23
C ILE A 326 18.07 -40.57 -1.39
N LEU A 327 18.50 -41.73 -1.90
CA LEU A 327 19.92 -42.08 -1.88
C LEU A 327 20.76 -41.25 -2.86
N GLU A 328 20.28 -41.03 -4.09
CA GLU A 328 20.95 -40.14 -5.05
C GLU A 328 20.99 -38.71 -4.50
N TRP A 329 19.87 -38.23 -3.99
CA TRP A 329 19.76 -36.87 -3.46
C TRP A 329 20.73 -36.63 -2.29
N LEU A 330 20.82 -37.56 -1.33
CA LEU A 330 21.79 -37.50 -0.25
C LEU A 330 23.24 -37.55 -0.78
N ALA A 331 23.53 -38.46 -1.71
CA ALA A 331 24.87 -38.61 -2.26
C ALA A 331 25.34 -37.33 -2.99
N TRP A 332 24.48 -36.75 -3.83
CA TRP A 332 24.74 -35.50 -4.54
C TRP A 332 25.05 -34.36 -3.58
N HIS A 333 24.15 -34.11 -2.61
CA HIS A 333 24.28 -32.99 -1.69
C HIS A 333 25.51 -33.15 -0.78
N ARG A 334 25.83 -34.37 -0.35
CA ARG A 334 27.07 -34.64 0.38
C ARG A 334 28.31 -34.40 -0.47
N ALA A 335 28.29 -34.77 -1.75
CA ALA A 335 29.42 -34.58 -2.66
C ALA A 335 29.77 -33.09 -2.86
N ILE A 336 28.76 -32.21 -2.86
CA ILE A 336 28.97 -30.76 -2.99
C ILE A 336 29.20 -30.05 -1.64
N GLY A 337 29.17 -30.76 -0.51
CA GLY A 337 29.53 -30.24 0.81
C GLY A 337 28.38 -29.94 1.77
N VAL A 338 27.23 -30.61 1.65
CA VAL A 338 26.20 -30.60 2.70
C VAL A 338 26.59 -31.57 3.83
N ASP A 339 26.55 -31.07 5.07
CA ASP A 339 26.93 -31.83 6.26
C ASP A 339 25.76 -32.60 6.87
N ASP A 340 24.62 -31.92 7.00
CA ASP A 340 23.47 -32.39 7.76
C ASP A 340 22.17 -32.38 6.97
N PHE A 341 21.31 -33.34 7.30
CA PHE A 341 19.99 -33.49 6.72
C PHE A 341 18.97 -33.69 7.83
N LEU A 342 18.00 -32.79 7.93
CA LEU A 342 16.84 -32.88 8.82
C LEU A 342 15.60 -33.15 7.97
N ILE A 343 15.08 -34.37 8.07
CA ILE A 343 14.03 -34.87 7.19
C ILE A 343 12.79 -35.19 8.02
N TYR A 344 11.69 -34.51 7.73
CA TYR A 344 10.38 -34.80 8.31
C TYR A 344 9.58 -35.68 7.35
N THR A 345 8.93 -36.74 7.83
CA THR A 345 8.02 -37.56 6.99
C THR A 345 6.56 -37.34 7.32
N ASN A 346 5.71 -37.50 6.30
CA ASN A 346 4.26 -37.42 6.41
C ASN A 346 3.62 -38.74 5.96
N ASP A 347 3.21 -39.60 6.90
CA ASP A 347 2.34 -40.77 6.66
C ASP A 347 2.71 -41.56 5.38
N CYS A 348 3.92 -42.13 5.39
CA CYS A 348 4.50 -42.83 4.24
C CYS A 348 3.98 -44.27 4.17
N SER A 349 3.80 -44.77 2.95
CA SER A 349 3.30 -46.12 2.66
C SER A 349 4.23 -46.92 1.74
N ASP A 350 5.32 -46.32 1.27
CA ASP A 350 6.28 -46.92 0.32
C ASP A 350 7.59 -47.39 0.99
N GLY A 351 7.73 -47.18 2.32
CA GLY A 351 8.94 -47.47 3.07
C GLY A 351 9.95 -46.31 3.18
N THR A 352 9.58 -45.10 2.74
CA THR A 352 10.39 -43.87 2.90
C THR A 352 10.86 -43.66 4.33
N ASP A 353 9.93 -43.74 5.28
CA ASP A 353 10.19 -43.62 6.71
C ASP A 353 11.12 -44.72 7.23
N THR A 354 10.90 -45.97 6.81
CA THR A 354 11.72 -47.12 7.18
C THR A 354 13.18 -46.95 6.69
N MET A 355 13.36 -46.44 5.46
CA MET A 355 14.68 -46.11 4.92
C MET A 355 15.34 -44.99 5.74
N LEU A 356 14.61 -43.92 6.06
CA LEU A 356 15.13 -42.78 6.81
C LEU A 356 15.48 -43.14 8.26
N GLU A 357 14.70 -44.01 8.91
CA GLU A 357 15.04 -44.57 10.22
C GLU A 357 16.36 -45.35 10.18
N LEU A 358 16.57 -46.15 9.11
CA LEU A 358 17.83 -46.88 8.93
C LEU A 358 19.01 -45.93 8.72
N LEU A 359 18.85 -44.91 7.88
CA LEU A 359 19.87 -43.89 7.62
C LEU A 359 20.18 -43.08 8.88
N GLN A 360 19.17 -42.77 9.71
CA GLN A 360 19.35 -42.13 11.00
C GLN A 360 20.15 -43.02 11.96
N ARG A 361 19.83 -44.31 12.06
CA ARG A 361 20.62 -45.27 12.87
C ARG A 361 22.08 -45.36 12.42
N LYS A 362 22.34 -45.11 11.14
CA LYS A 362 23.70 -45.04 10.57
C LYS A 362 24.37 -43.67 10.76
N GLY A 363 23.69 -42.69 11.35
CA GLY A 363 24.20 -41.34 11.56
C GLY A 363 24.32 -40.51 10.29
N LEU A 364 23.58 -40.85 9.22
CA LEU A 364 23.65 -40.17 7.93
C LEU A 364 22.65 -39.02 7.80
N VAL A 365 21.52 -39.11 8.51
CA VAL A 365 20.44 -38.11 8.51
C VAL A 365 19.84 -38.00 9.91
N GLN A 366 19.08 -36.95 10.14
CA GLN A 366 18.15 -36.83 11.27
C GLN A 366 16.73 -36.91 10.73
N HIS A 367 15.96 -37.85 11.25
CA HIS A 367 14.59 -38.11 10.83
C HIS A 367 13.62 -37.79 11.97
N ARG A 368 12.51 -37.15 11.63
CA ARG A 368 11.40 -36.84 12.52
C ARG A 368 10.08 -37.17 11.84
N ILE A 369 9.06 -37.50 12.62
CA ILE A 369 7.68 -37.47 12.13
C ILE A 369 7.21 -36.01 12.12
N ASN A 370 6.57 -35.58 11.04
CA ASN A 370 6.07 -34.21 10.96
C ASN A 370 5.00 -33.98 12.05
N PRO A 371 5.13 -32.95 12.90
CA PRO A 371 4.13 -32.62 13.93
C PRO A 371 2.83 -32.02 13.35
N TYR A 372 2.70 -31.95 12.03
CA TYR A 372 1.48 -31.54 11.35
C TYR A 372 0.25 -32.34 11.81
N VAL A 373 -0.84 -31.60 12.09
CA VAL A 373 -2.14 -32.16 12.45
C VAL A 373 -3.13 -31.88 11.31
N PRO A 374 -3.74 -32.93 10.70
CA PRO A 374 -4.77 -32.76 9.69
C PRO A 374 -5.91 -31.83 10.15
N GLY A 375 -6.21 -30.79 9.35
CA GLY A 375 -7.26 -29.82 9.65
C GLY A 375 -6.85 -28.69 10.62
N GLY A 376 -5.59 -28.65 11.06
CA GLY A 376 -5.03 -27.53 11.84
C GLY A 376 -4.77 -26.26 11.02
N GLU A 377 -4.30 -25.21 11.68
CA GLU A 377 -4.02 -23.90 11.06
C GLU A 377 -2.82 -23.93 10.10
N LEU A 378 -1.82 -24.77 10.38
CA LEU A 378 -0.57 -24.86 9.61
C LEU A 378 -0.63 -25.97 8.57
N LYS A 379 -0.13 -25.68 7.36
CA LYS A 379 0.11 -26.70 6.33
C LYS A 379 1.31 -27.59 6.72
N PRO A 380 1.42 -28.82 6.18
CA PRO A 380 2.47 -29.77 6.57
C PRO A 380 3.90 -29.20 6.53
N GLN A 381 4.26 -28.50 5.47
CA GLN A 381 5.60 -27.92 5.32
C GLN A 381 5.88 -26.83 6.38
N TYR A 382 4.89 -25.98 6.68
CA TYR A 382 5.05 -24.94 7.71
C TYR A 382 5.17 -25.52 9.11
N ALA A 383 4.44 -26.60 9.43
CA ALA A 383 4.57 -27.28 10.71
C ALA A 383 5.98 -27.87 10.92
N ALA A 384 6.53 -28.50 9.87
CA ALA A 384 7.89 -29.04 9.91
C ALA A 384 8.94 -27.92 10.04
N LEU A 385 8.83 -26.86 9.25
CA LEU A 385 9.77 -25.73 9.30
C LEU A 385 9.76 -25.03 10.65
N GLN A 386 8.58 -24.83 11.24
CA GLN A 386 8.46 -24.27 12.58
C GLN A 386 9.09 -25.18 13.65
N ALA A 387 8.90 -26.49 13.55
CA ALA A 387 9.54 -27.44 14.47
C ALA A 387 11.07 -27.45 14.32
N ALA A 388 11.55 -27.37 13.07
CA ALA A 388 12.97 -27.37 12.73
C ALA A 388 13.71 -26.18 13.34
N GLU A 389 13.05 -25.04 13.56
CA GLU A 389 13.66 -23.88 14.25
C GLU A 389 14.24 -24.26 15.61
N SER A 390 13.73 -25.30 16.28
CA SER A 390 14.21 -25.73 17.60
C SER A 390 15.22 -26.88 17.56
N GLU A 391 15.48 -27.47 16.39
CA GLU A 391 16.36 -28.62 16.25
C GLU A 391 17.83 -28.19 16.33
N PRO A 392 18.68 -28.87 17.13
CA PRO A 392 20.10 -28.51 17.28
C PRO A 392 20.84 -28.39 15.94
N VAL A 393 20.53 -29.28 15.00
CA VAL A 393 21.13 -29.29 13.66
C VAL A 393 20.89 -28.01 12.87
N MET A 394 19.73 -27.36 13.07
CA MET A 394 19.40 -26.10 12.42
C MET A 394 19.89 -24.89 13.22
N GLN A 395 19.95 -25.00 14.55
CA GLN A 395 20.51 -23.95 15.41
C GLN A 395 22.03 -23.83 15.29
N ASP A 396 22.72 -24.95 15.01
CA ASP A 396 24.17 -25.03 14.95
C ASP A 396 24.73 -24.93 13.51
N CYS A 397 23.88 -24.95 12.48
CA CYS A 397 24.33 -24.84 11.09
C CYS A 397 24.66 -23.39 10.71
N GLY A 398 25.79 -23.16 10.03
CA GLY A 398 26.14 -21.84 9.50
C GLY A 398 25.32 -21.47 8.27
N TRP A 399 24.89 -22.47 7.49
CA TRP A 399 24.00 -22.31 6.34
C TRP A 399 22.86 -23.31 6.42
N GLY A 400 21.62 -22.82 6.29
CA GLY A 400 20.42 -23.63 6.24
C GLY A 400 19.66 -23.41 4.93
N ILE A 401 19.13 -24.47 4.34
CA ILE A 401 18.21 -24.39 3.20
C ILE A 401 17.03 -25.32 3.40
N CYS A 402 15.83 -24.84 3.06
CA CYS A 402 14.68 -25.70 2.84
C CYS A 402 14.55 -25.99 1.34
N MET A 403 14.51 -27.25 0.98
CA MET A 403 14.38 -27.71 -0.40
C MET A 403 13.72 -29.09 -0.47
N ASP A 404 13.13 -29.42 -1.61
CA ASP A 404 12.46 -30.71 -1.83
C ASP A 404 13.47 -31.78 -2.31
N VAL A 405 13.08 -33.06 -2.21
CA VAL A 405 13.96 -34.22 -2.51
C VAL A 405 14.26 -34.40 -4.01
N ASP A 406 13.47 -33.76 -4.87
CA ASP A 406 13.64 -33.72 -6.31
C ASP A 406 14.45 -32.50 -6.79
N GLU A 407 14.90 -31.65 -5.86
CA GLU A 407 15.71 -30.47 -6.15
C GLU A 407 17.21 -30.77 -5.93
N PHE A 408 18.07 -30.27 -6.84
CA PHE A 408 19.51 -30.50 -6.81
C PHE A 408 20.27 -29.17 -6.86
N ILE A 409 21.05 -28.87 -5.81
CA ILE A 409 21.89 -27.67 -5.80
C ILE A 409 23.02 -27.83 -6.82
N ASN A 410 23.17 -26.87 -7.73
CA ASN A 410 24.22 -26.86 -8.74
C ASN A 410 25.08 -25.60 -8.61
N VAL A 411 26.29 -25.76 -8.07
CA VAL A 411 27.28 -24.67 -7.95
C VAL A 411 28.14 -24.65 -9.20
N LYS A 412 28.16 -23.51 -9.91
CA LYS A 412 28.89 -23.34 -11.18
C LYS A 412 30.20 -22.56 -11.05
N ILE A 413 30.63 -22.28 -9.83
CA ILE A 413 31.86 -21.54 -9.54
C ILE A 413 32.88 -22.44 -8.86
N GLY A 414 34.16 -22.11 -9.02
CA GLY A 414 35.25 -22.87 -8.41
C GLY A 414 35.22 -24.35 -8.80
N ASP A 415 35.33 -25.22 -7.80
CA ASP A 415 35.29 -26.68 -7.93
C ASP A 415 33.87 -27.28 -7.87
N GLY A 416 32.82 -26.45 -7.90
CA GLY A 416 31.43 -26.90 -7.84
C GLY A 416 30.95 -27.27 -6.43
N THR A 417 31.68 -26.91 -5.38
CA THR A 417 31.27 -27.13 -3.98
C THR A 417 30.65 -25.90 -3.33
N LEU A 418 29.86 -26.13 -2.28
CA LEU A 418 29.32 -25.08 -1.42
C LEU A 418 30.43 -24.28 -0.72
N ALA A 419 31.56 -24.91 -0.39
CA ALA A 419 32.71 -24.21 0.17
C ALA A 419 33.28 -23.14 -0.79
N SER A 420 33.42 -23.49 -2.07
CA SER A 420 33.79 -22.52 -3.12
C SER A 420 32.76 -21.40 -3.26
N LEU A 421 31.46 -21.72 -3.14
CA LEU A 421 30.40 -20.72 -3.14
C LEU A 421 30.55 -19.74 -1.97
N TYR A 422 30.66 -20.25 -0.73
CA TYR A 422 30.74 -19.42 0.46
C TYR A 422 31.98 -18.50 0.46
N ALA A 423 33.12 -19.01 -0.02
CA ALA A 423 34.33 -18.21 -0.15
C ALA A 423 34.17 -17.03 -1.13
N ALA A 424 33.32 -17.17 -2.17
CA ALA A 424 33.10 -16.15 -3.18
C ALA A 424 32.05 -15.09 -2.79
N MET A 425 31.30 -15.29 -1.71
CA MET A 425 30.13 -14.46 -1.37
C MET A 425 30.44 -13.18 -0.58
N GLY A 426 31.65 -13.03 -0.06
CA GLY A 426 32.01 -11.90 0.79
C GLY A 426 31.17 -11.86 2.08
N GLU A 427 30.47 -10.74 2.32
CA GLU A 427 29.67 -10.52 3.54
C GLU A 427 28.20 -10.96 3.41
N ALA A 428 27.80 -11.58 2.29
CA ALA A 428 26.42 -12.02 2.12
C ALA A 428 26.04 -13.10 3.14
N ASN A 429 24.89 -12.94 3.78
CA ASN A 429 24.33 -13.88 4.75
C ASN A 429 23.04 -14.58 4.26
N MET A 430 22.68 -14.38 2.99
CA MET A 430 21.56 -15.03 2.32
C MET A 430 21.88 -15.20 0.84
N ILE A 431 21.56 -16.39 0.30
CA ILE A 431 21.76 -16.74 -1.10
C ILE A 431 20.40 -17.01 -1.72
N SER A 432 20.07 -16.32 -2.81
CA SER A 432 18.92 -16.69 -3.64
C SER A 432 19.42 -17.55 -4.81
N MET A 433 19.08 -18.84 -4.80
CA MET A 433 19.42 -19.76 -5.88
C MET A 433 18.39 -19.64 -7.01
N THR A 434 18.86 -19.47 -8.25
CA THR A 434 17.98 -19.41 -9.42
C THR A 434 17.49 -20.79 -9.82
N TRP A 435 16.18 -20.94 -9.99
CA TRP A 435 15.56 -22.21 -10.38
C TRP A 435 15.78 -22.49 -11.88
N ARG A 436 16.14 -23.74 -12.20
CA ARG A 436 16.05 -24.31 -13.55
C ARG A 436 15.10 -25.49 -13.50
N LEU A 437 13.91 -25.32 -14.06
CA LEU A 437 12.88 -26.35 -14.07
C LEU A 437 13.12 -27.33 -15.23
N PHE A 438 13.07 -28.62 -14.93
CA PHE A 438 13.20 -29.70 -15.91
C PHE A 438 11.85 -30.35 -16.29
N GLY A 439 10.79 -30.07 -15.53
CA GLY A 439 9.49 -30.71 -15.73
C GLY A 439 9.58 -32.23 -15.55
N ASN A 440 8.82 -33.00 -16.32
CA ASN A 440 8.88 -34.46 -16.31
C ASN A 440 9.87 -35.04 -17.35
N ALA A 441 10.50 -34.22 -18.19
CA ALA A 441 11.42 -34.65 -19.27
C ALA A 441 10.92 -35.83 -20.14
N GLU A 442 9.59 -35.95 -20.36
CA GLU A 442 8.92 -37.09 -21.01
C GLU A 442 9.11 -38.46 -20.32
N VAL A 443 9.63 -38.47 -19.08
CA VAL A 443 9.71 -39.65 -18.22
C VAL A 443 8.38 -39.81 -17.50
N HIS A 444 7.63 -40.87 -17.82
CA HIS A 444 6.29 -41.13 -17.29
C HIS A 444 6.25 -42.15 -16.15
N ARG A 445 7.25 -43.03 -16.08
CA ARG A 445 7.35 -44.10 -15.09
C ARG A 445 8.68 -43.98 -14.38
N PHE A 446 8.73 -44.47 -13.15
CA PHE A 446 10.00 -44.62 -12.46
C PHE A 446 10.93 -45.53 -13.25
N GLU A 447 12.15 -45.06 -13.51
CA GLU A 447 13.26 -45.84 -14.04
C GLU A 447 14.38 -45.84 -12.99
N ASP A 448 14.95 -47.01 -12.70
CA ASP A 448 16.05 -47.18 -11.74
C ASP A 448 17.37 -46.69 -12.34
N ARG A 449 17.46 -45.36 -12.50
CA ARG A 449 18.58 -44.59 -13.05
C ARG A 449 18.69 -43.28 -12.28
N PHE A 450 19.84 -42.64 -12.35
CA PHE A 450 20.04 -41.33 -11.75
C PHE A 450 19.12 -40.27 -12.37
N ILE A 451 18.38 -39.53 -11.54
CA ILE A 451 17.57 -38.37 -11.91
C ILE A 451 18.43 -37.37 -12.67
N THR A 452 19.65 -37.14 -12.20
CA THR A 452 20.59 -36.21 -12.85
C THR A 452 21.00 -36.62 -14.27
N GLU A 453 20.81 -37.89 -14.67
CA GLU A 453 21.02 -38.38 -16.04
C GLU A 453 19.75 -38.47 -16.88
N GLN A 454 18.58 -38.45 -16.24
CA GLN A 454 17.28 -38.54 -16.91
C GLN A 454 16.74 -37.15 -17.29
N PHE A 455 16.98 -36.14 -16.45
CA PHE A 455 16.43 -34.80 -16.60
C PHE A 455 17.51 -33.82 -17.09
N THR A 456 17.90 -33.90 -18.36
CA THR A 456 19.13 -33.24 -18.87
C THR A 456 18.96 -32.03 -19.81
N LEU A 457 17.72 -31.55 -20.07
CA LEU A 457 17.36 -30.46 -21.01
C LEU A 457 18.49 -29.74 -21.77
#